data_AF-A0AAE0DXD8-F1
#
_entry.id   AF-A0AAE0DXD8-F1
#
_cell.length_a   1.000
_cell.length_b   1.000
_cell.length_c   1.000
_cell.angle_alpha   90.00
_cell.angle_beta   90.00
_cell.angle_gamma   90.00
#
_symmetry.space_group_name_H-M   'P 1'
#
loop_
_entity.id
_entity.type
_entity.pdbx_description
1 polymer ?
#
loop_
_entity_poly.entity_id
_entity_poly.type
_entity_poly.pdbx_seq_one_letter_code
_entity_poly.pdbx_strand_id
1 'polypeptide(L)'
;MRECISIHIGQAGIQVGNACWELYCLEHGIQPDGQMPSDKTVGGGDDAFNTFFSETGAGKHVPRAVFVDLEPTVIDEVRTGTYRQLFHPEQLISGKEDAANNFARGHYTIGKEIVDLCLDRIRKLADNCTGLQGFLVFNAVGGGTGSGLGSLLLERLSVDYGKKSKLGFTVYPSPQVSTSVVEPYNSVLSTHSLLEHTDVAVLLDNEAIYDICRRSLDIERPTYTNLNRLVSQVISSLTASLRFDGALNVDVTEFQTNLVPYPRIHFMLSSYAPVISAEKAYHEQLSVAEITNSAFEPSSMMAKCDPRHGKYMACCLMYRGDVVPKDVNAAVATIKTKRTIQFVDWCPTGFKCGINYQPPTVVPGGDLAKVQRAVCMISNSTSVAEVFSRIDHKFDLMYAKRAFVHWYVGEGMEEGEFSEAREDLAALEKDYEEVGAESAEGEDDEGDEY
;
A
#
# COMPACT_ATOMS: atom_id res chain seq x y z
N MET A 1 -7.00 -18.34 14.44
CA MET A 1 -6.09 -17.73 13.44
C MET A 1 -6.49 -16.29 13.20
N ARG A 2 -5.65 -15.52 12.52
CA ARG A 2 -5.78 -14.07 12.30
C ARG A 2 -5.88 -13.80 10.80
N GLU A 3 -6.89 -14.34 10.12
CA GLU A 3 -6.93 -14.33 8.65
C GLU A 3 -7.12 -12.92 8.06
N CYS A 4 -6.49 -12.66 6.91
CA CYS A 4 -6.66 -11.45 6.12
C CYS A 4 -7.09 -11.81 4.69
N ILE A 5 -7.97 -10.99 4.10
CA ILE A 5 -8.40 -11.15 2.70
C ILE A 5 -7.80 -10.02 1.88
N SER A 6 -7.10 -10.35 0.79
CA SER A 6 -6.54 -9.38 -0.14
C SER A 6 -7.48 -9.15 -1.32
N ILE A 7 -7.84 -7.90 -1.59
CA ILE A 7 -8.74 -7.50 -2.68
C ILE A 7 -7.96 -6.64 -3.66
N HIS A 8 -7.82 -7.12 -4.89
CA HIS A 8 -7.03 -6.48 -5.95
C HIS A 8 -7.97 -5.92 -7.02
N ILE A 9 -8.00 -4.60 -7.19
CA ILE A 9 -9.01 -3.90 -7.97
C ILE A 9 -8.39 -3.13 -9.13
N GLY A 10 -8.83 -3.46 -10.34
CA GLY A 10 -8.36 -2.89 -11.60
C GLY A 10 -6.92 -3.30 -11.96
N GLN A 11 -6.48 -2.94 -13.16
CA GLN A 11 -5.17 -3.30 -13.72
C GLN A 11 -4.01 -3.14 -12.73
N ALA A 12 -3.85 -1.95 -12.12
CA ALA A 12 -2.73 -1.69 -11.21
C ALA A 12 -2.77 -2.57 -9.96
N GLY A 13 -3.94 -2.69 -9.32
CA GLY A 13 -4.12 -3.55 -8.15
C GLY A 13 -3.82 -5.01 -8.46
N ILE A 14 -4.31 -5.51 -9.61
CA ILE A 14 -4.10 -6.90 -10.05
C ILE A 14 -2.62 -7.18 -10.36
N GLN A 15 -1.95 -6.28 -11.08
CA GLN A 15 -0.54 -6.49 -11.45
C GLN A 15 0.39 -6.42 -10.23
N VAL A 16 0.13 -5.50 -9.28
CA VAL A 16 0.83 -5.47 -7.98
C VAL A 16 0.52 -6.74 -7.19
N GLY A 17 -0.74 -7.16 -7.16
CA GLY A 17 -1.18 -8.37 -6.50
C GLY A 17 -0.48 -9.63 -7.03
N ASN A 18 -0.34 -9.75 -8.34
CA ASN A 18 0.34 -10.88 -8.98
C ASN A 18 1.82 -10.95 -8.53
N ALA A 19 2.52 -9.81 -8.50
CA ALA A 19 3.90 -9.74 -8.00
C ALA A 19 3.98 -10.05 -6.49
N CYS A 20 3.02 -9.60 -5.69
CA CYS A 20 2.97 -9.90 -4.25
C CYS A 20 2.77 -11.40 -3.99
N TRP A 21 1.82 -12.05 -4.67
CA TRP A 21 1.56 -13.47 -4.46
C TRP A 21 2.66 -14.37 -5.02
N GLU A 22 3.33 -13.98 -6.11
CA GLU A 22 4.57 -14.64 -6.56
C GLU A 22 5.60 -14.63 -5.42
N LEU A 23 5.84 -13.46 -4.82
CA LEU A 23 6.79 -13.31 -3.73
C LEU A 23 6.37 -14.08 -2.47
N TYR A 24 5.09 -14.04 -2.09
CA TYR A 24 4.59 -14.80 -0.94
C TYR A 24 4.78 -16.31 -1.13
N CYS A 25 4.51 -16.82 -2.33
CA CYS A 25 4.75 -18.23 -2.63
C CYS A 25 6.23 -18.59 -2.48
N LEU A 26 7.14 -17.75 -2.98
CA LEU A 26 8.58 -17.97 -2.84
C LEU A 26 9.06 -17.93 -1.40
N GLU A 27 8.54 -17.00 -0.59
CA GLU A 27 8.90 -16.88 0.82
C GLU A 27 8.41 -18.07 1.67
N HIS A 28 7.24 -18.63 1.34
CA HIS A 28 6.67 -19.78 2.06
C HIS A 28 7.02 -21.13 1.43
N GLY A 29 7.74 -21.17 0.30
CA GLY A 29 8.07 -22.42 -0.40
C GLY A 29 6.86 -23.10 -1.06
N ILE A 30 5.83 -22.32 -1.39
CA ILE A 30 4.63 -22.80 -2.09
C ILE A 30 4.91 -22.78 -3.60
N GLN A 31 4.64 -23.90 -4.26
CA GLN A 31 4.80 -24.04 -5.70
C GLN A 31 3.66 -23.35 -6.47
N PRO A 32 3.84 -23.04 -7.76
CA PRO A 32 2.79 -22.37 -8.55
C PRO A 32 1.46 -23.14 -8.69
N ASP A 33 1.46 -24.45 -8.41
CA ASP A 33 0.27 -25.31 -8.36
C ASP A 33 -0.42 -25.30 -6.96
N GLY A 34 0.15 -24.59 -5.99
CA GLY A 34 -0.31 -24.49 -4.61
C GLY A 34 0.19 -25.61 -3.70
N GLN A 35 1.06 -26.51 -4.16
CA GLN A 35 1.64 -27.55 -3.31
C GLN A 35 2.79 -27.00 -2.47
N MET A 36 2.90 -27.48 -1.22
CA MET A 36 3.99 -27.11 -0.31
C MET A 36 4.68 -28.39 0.20
N PRO A 37 5.73 -28.89 -0.46
CA PRO A 37 6.36 -30.16 -0.10
C PRO A 37 6.97 -30.19 1.32
N SER A 38 7.26 -29.02 1.88
CA SER A 38 7.78 -28.85 3.25
C SER A 38 6.71 -28.99 4.32
N ASP A 39 5.42 -28.81 3.97
CA ASP A 39 4.33 -28.95 4.91
C ASP A 39 4.04 -30.45 5.15
N LYS A 40 4.17 -30.87 6.41
CA LYS A 40 3.92 -32.25 6.85
C LYS A 40 2.59 -32.40 7.57
N THR A 41 1.83 -31.32 7.70
CA THR A 41 0.61 -31.20 8.51
C THR A 41 -0.62 -30.93 7.65
N VAL A 42 -0.75 -31.71 6.56
CA VAL A 42 -1.89 -31.60 5.64
C VAL A 42 -3.22 -31.70 6.40
N GLY A 43 -4.00 -30.63 6.39
CA GLY A 43 -5.32 -30.52 7.01
C GLY A 43 -5.33 -30.30 8.52
N GLY A 44 -4.22 -29.87 9.14
CA GLY A 44 -4.15 -29.75 10.60
C GLY A 44 -3.13 -28.77 11.20
N GLY A 45 -2.39 -28.00 10.41
CA GLY A 45 -1.42 -27.02 10.93
C GLY A 45 -2.04 -25.64 11.22
N ASP A 46 -1.86 -25.10 12.43
CA ASP A 46 -2.13 -23.69 12.77
C ASP A 46 -0.91 -22.81 12.44
N ASP A 47 -0.30 -22.99 11.26
CA ASP A 47 0.90 -22.27 10.88
C ASP A 47 0.60 -20.80 10.52
N ALA A 48 1.55 -19.90 10.80
CA ALA A 48 1.39 -18.45 10.63
C ALA A 48 1.03 -18.02 9.18
N PHE A 49 1.33 -18.83 8.18
CA PHE A 49 0.99 -18.54 6.77
C PHE A 49 -0.48 -18.79 6.43
N ASN A 50 -1.23 -19.54 7.25
CA ASN A 50 -2.67 -19.76 7.08
C ASN A 50 -3.51 -18.48 7.28
N THR A 51 -2.88 -17.42 7.79
CA THR A 51 -3.38 -16.05 7.76
C THR A 51 -3.73 -15.61 6.33
N PHE A 52 -2.91 -15.97 5.33
CA PHE A 52 -3.03 -15.52 3.94
C PHE A 52 -3.46 -16.65 2.99
N PHE A 53 -3.21 -17.91 3.36
CA PHE A 53 -3.58 -19.08 2.58
C PHE A 53 -4.68 -19.88 3.28
N SER A 54 -5.52 -20.54 2.49
CA SER A 54 -6.44 -21.57 2.94
C SER A 54 -5.96 -22.92 2.44
N GLU A 55 -6.03 -23.96 3.26
CA GLU A 55 -5.62 -25.29 2.88
C GLU A 55 -6.83 -26.12 2.43
N THR A 56 -6.68 -26.81 1.31
CA THR A 56 -7.67 -27.79 0.84
C THR A 56 -7.31 -29.19 1.34
N GLY A 57 -8.27 -30.11 1.41
CA GLY A 57 -8.01 -31.50 1.82
C GLY A 57 -7.04 -32.28 0.91
N ALA A 58 -6.62 -31.70 -0.22
CA ALA A 58 -5.60 -32.26 -1.11
C ALA A 58 -4.18 -31.68 -0.86
N GLY A 59 -3.98 -30.93 0.23
CA GLY A 59 -2.70 -30.27 0.57
C GLY A 59 -2.38 -29.04 -0.29
N LYS A 60 -3.34 -28.58 -1.10
CA LYS A 60 -3.18 -27.38 -1.92
C LYS A 60 -3.51 -26.14 -1.09
N HIS A 61 -2.58 -25.20 -1.10
CA HIS A 61 -2.66 -23.89 -0.48
C HIS A 61 -3.22 -22.87 -1.48
N VAL A 62 -4.39 -22.32 -1.17
CA VAL A 62 -5.11 -21.38 -2.03
C VAL A 62 -5.10 -20.00 -1.36
N PRO A 63 -4.61 -18.94 -2.03
CA PRO A 63 -4.65 -17.56 -1.53
C PRO A 63 -6.04 -17.11 -1.11
N ARG A 64 -6.12 -16.39 0.01
CA ARG A 64 -7.31 -15.63 0.43
C ARG A 64 -7.34 -14.29 -0.33
N ALA A 65 -7.49 -14.38 -1.64
CA ALA A 65 -7.45 -13.24 -2.54
C ALA A 65 -8.69 -13.16 -3.42
N VAL A 66 -9.10 -11.95 -3.79
CA VAL A 66 -10.07 -11.67 -4.84
C VAL A 66 -9.44 -10.68 -5.81
N PHE A 67 -9.53 -10.98 -7.11
CA PHE A 67 -9.09 -10.11 -8.19
C PHE A 67 -10.30 -9.67 -8.98
N VAL A 68 -10.47 -8.37 -9.13
CA VAL A 68 -11.63 -7.77 -9.76
C VAL A 68 -11.19 -6.73 -10.78
N ASP A 69 -11.68 -6.86 -12.00
CA ASP A 69 -11.55 -5.85 -13.03
C ASP A 69 -12.83 -5.78 -13.86
N LEU A 70 -13.11 -4.61 -14.42
CA LEU A 70 -14.26 -4.40 -15.28
C LEU A 70 -14.01 -4.89 -16.72
N GLU A 71 -12.74 -5.11 -17.07
CA GLU A 71 -12.33 -5.77 -18.32
C GLU A 71 -11.54 -7.07 -18.07
N PRO A 72 -11.54 -8.02 -19.01
CA PRO A 72 -10.94 -9.34 -18.77
C PRO A 72 -9.41 -9.39 -18.96
N THR A 73 -8.80 -8.43 -19.67
CA THR A 73 -7.43 -8.52 -20.19
C THR A 73 -6.41 -8.95 -19.13
N VAL A 74 -6.33 -8.19 -18.04
CA VAL A 74 -5.32 -8.39 -16.99
C VAL A 74 -5.63 -9.63 -16.14
N ILE A 75 -6.90 -9.96 -15.98
CA ILE A 75 -7.32 -11.18 -15.27
C ILE A 75 -7.01 -12.43 -16.09
N ASP A 76 -7.17 -12.36 -17.42
CA ASP A 76 -6.84 -13.47 -18.30
C ASP A 76 -5.33 -13.77 -18.32
N GLU A 77 -4.48 -12.76 -18.13
CA GLU A 77 -3.04 -12.97 -17.87
C GLU A 77 -2.81 -13.78 -16.59
N VAL A 78 -3.57 -13.55 -15.52
CA VAL A 78 -3.50 -14.35 -14.28
C VAL A 78 -4.02 -15.77 -14.52
N ARG A 79 -5.11 -15.93 -15.29
CA ARG A 79 -5.70 -17.24 -15.63
C ARG A 79 -4.83 -18.08 -16.55
N THR A 80 -3.92 -17.47 -17.30
CA THR A 80 -3.04 -18.17 -18.28
C THR A 80 -1.57 -18.18 -17.87
N GLY A 81 -1.17 -17.36 -16.90
CA GLY A 81 0.19 -17.23 -16.42
C GLY A 81 0.69 -18.40 -15.56
N THR A 82 1.88 -18.23 -15.00
CA THR A 82 2.59 -19.27 -14.21
C THR A 82 1.75 -19.76 -13.03
N TYR A 83 1.07 -18.85 -12.34
CA TYR A 83 0.26 -19.13 -11.14
C TYR A 83 -1.22 -19.39 -11.44
N ARG A 84 -1.57 -19.77 -12.69
CA ARG A 84 -2.96 -20.05 -13.10
C ARG A 84 -3.69 -21.10 -12.25
N GLN A 85 -2.93 -22.00 -11.62
CA GLN A 85 -3.48 -23.05 -10.77
C GLN A 85 -3.57 -22.64 -9.30
N LEU A 86 -2.96 -21.54 -8.89
CA LEU A 86 -2.88 -21.13 -7.49
C LEU A 86 -4.24 -20.61 -6.98
N PHE A 87 -4.86 -19.69 -7.72
CA PHE A 87 -6.09 -19.01 -7.33
C PHE A 87 -7.33 -19.86 -7.61
N HIS A 88 -8.38 -19.68 -6.80
CA HIS A 88 -9.67 -20.28 -7.12
C HIS A 88 -10.31 -19.53 -8.30
N PRO A 89 -10.82 -20.20 -9.36
CA PRO A 89 -11.34 -19.51 -10.54
C PRO A 89 -12.45 -18.51 -10.24
N GLU A 90 -13.25 -18.78 -9.22
CA GLU A 90 -14.34 -17.89 -8.79
C GLU A 90 -13.87 -16.62 -8.07
N GLN A 91 -12.59 -16.56 -7.66
CA GLN A 91 -11.98 -15.36 -7.09
C GLN A 91 -11.46 -14.39 -8.17
N LEU A 92 -11.45 -14.83 -9.44
CA LEU A 92 -10.97 -14.05 -10.58
C LEU A 92 -12.18 -13.50 -11.36
N ILE A 93 -12.62 -12.31 -10.99
CA ILE A 93 -13.88 -11.69 -11.42
C ILE A 93 -13.61 -10.64 -12.49
N SER A 94 -14.05 -10.90 -13.71
CA SER A 94 -13.89 -10.00 -14.85
C SER A 94 -15.24 -9.53 -15.39
N GLY A 95 -15.39 -8.23 -15.61
CA GLY A 95 -16.48 -7.66 -16.39
C GLY A 95 -16.25 -7.83 -17.90
N LYS A 96 -17.04 -7.09 -18.69
CA LYS A 96 -16.96 -7.08 -20.17
C LYS A 96 -16.57 -5.73 -20.74
N GLU A 97 -16.77 -4.67 -19.98
CA GLU A 97 -16.65 -3.29 -20.44
C GLU A 97 -15.89 -2.52 -19.37
N ASP A 98 -14.87 -1.77 -19.76
CA ASP A 98 -14.02 -1.06 -18.84
C ASP A 98 -14.66 0.25 -18.34
N ALA A 99 -14.05 0.83 -17.31
CA ALA A 99 -14.42 2.16 -16.83
C ALA A 99 -13.84 3.30 -17.71
N ALA A 100 -13.01 3.00 -18.72
CA ALA A 100 -12.43 3.97 -19.64
C ALA A 100 -11.79 5.21 -18.94
N ASN A 101 -11.05 4.98 -17.85
CA ASN A 101 -10.48 6.02 -17.00
C ASN A 101 -11.49 7.03 -16.41
N ASN A 102 -12.74 6.63 -16.22
CA ASN A 102 -13.79 7.46 -15.64
C ASN A 102 -14.27 6.87 -14.31
N PHE A 103 -14.03 7.60 -13.20
CA PHE A 103 -14.51 7.24 -11.87
C PHE A 103 -16.02 6.94 -11.86
N ALA A 104 -16.83 7.78 -12.51
CA ALA A 104 -18.29 7.65 -12.49
C ALA A 104 -18.75 6.33 -13.14
N ARG A 105 -18.05 5.85 -14.17
CA ARG A 105 -18.34 4.52 -14.75
C ARG A 105 -18.05 3.39 -13.77
N GLY A 106 -16.90 3.48 -13.11
CA GLY A 106 -16.49 2.51 -12.10
C GLY A 106 -17.40 2.52 -10.87
N HIS A 107 -17.99 3.66 -10.52
CA HIS A 107 -18.76 3.82 -9.29
C HIS A 107 -20.29 3.71 -9.50
N TYR A 108 -20.83 4.37 -10.52
CA TYR A 108 -22.27 4.60 -10.68
C TYR A 108 -22.95 3.71 -11.71
N THR A 109 -22.28 3.36 -12.81
CA THR A 109 -22.87 2.58 -13.91
C THR A 109 -22.34 1.16 -13.94
N ILE A 110 -21.19 0.93 -14.57
CA ILE A 110 -20.64 -0.40 -14.83
C ILE A 110 -20.29 -1.12 -13.52
N GLY A 111 -19.70 -0.42 -12.55
CA GLY A 111 -19.33 -1.04 -11.27
C GLY A 111 -20.50 -1.58 -10.46
N LYS A 112 -21.68 -0.95 -10.56
CA LYS A 112 -22.88 -1.43 -9.86
C LYS A 112 -23.37 -2.78 -10.40
N GLU A 113 -23.07 -3.11 -11.65
CA GLU A 113 -23.46 -4.40 -12.24
C GLU A 113 -22.64 -5.56 -11.65
N ILE A 114 -21.40 -5.31 -11.22
CA ILE A 114 -20.47 -6.34 -10.75
C ILE A 114 -20.31 -6.38 -9.22
N VAL A 115 -20.61 -5.28 -8.51
CA VAL A 115 -20.32 -5.15 -7.07
C VAL A 115 -20.96 -6.27 -6.23
N ASP A 116 -22.20 -6.65 -6.52
CA ASP A 116 -22.91 -7.69 -5.77
C ASP A 116 -22.24 -9.06 -5.94
N LEU A 117 -21.72 -9.35 -7.14
CA LEU A 117 -20.94 -10.56 -7.39
C LEU A 117 -19.63 -10.54 -6.59
N CYS A 118 -18.93 -9.41 -6.59
CA CYS A 118 -17.69 -9.25 -5.83
C CYS A 118 -17.92 -9.46 -4.33
N LEU A 119 -18.97 -8.85 -3.77
CA LEU A 119 -19.34 -9.00 -2.36
C LEU A 119 -19.71 -10.44 -2.01
N ASP A 120 -20.44 -11.15 -2.87
CA ASP A 120 -20.72 -12.59 -2.65
C ASP A 120 -19.45 -13.43 -2.58
N ARG A 121 -18.45 -13.15 -3.45
CA ARG A 121 -17.16 -13.87 -3.43
C ARG A 121 -16.33 -13.52 -2.19
N ILE A 122 -16.31 -12.26 -1.78
CA ILE A 122 -15.64 -11.82 -0.55
C ILE A 122 -16.31 -12.47 0.67
N ARG A 123 -17.64 -12.51 0.70
CA ARG A 123 -18.41 -13.16 1.77
C ARG A 123 -18.07 -14.64 1.91
N LYS A 124 -18.02 -15.38 0.80
CA LYS A 124 -17.60 -16.81 0.81
C LYS A 124 -16.20 -17.01 1.41
N LEU A 125 -15.26 -16.10 1.13
CA LEU A 125 -13.93 -16.14 1.75
C LEU A 125 -13.98 -15.80 3.24
N ALA A 126 -14.78 -14.80 3.63
CA ALA A 126 -14.95 -14.40 5.02
C ALA A 126 -15.61 -15.51 5.86
N ASP A 127 -16.60 -16.21 5.32
CA ASP A 127 -17.27 -17.35 5.97
C ASP A 127 -16.31 -18.54 6.18
N ASN A 128 -15.28 -18.66 5.32
CA ASN A 128 -14.21 -19.64 5.45
C ASN A 128 -13.09 -19.19 6.42
N CYS A 129 -13.22 -18.05 7.08
CA CYS A 129 -12.26 -17.56 8.07
C CYS A 129 -12.80 -17.81 9.49
N THR A 130 -11.94 -18.28 10.38
CA THR A 130 -12.28 -18.46 11.81
C THR A 130 -12.22 -17.15 12.59
N GLY A 131 -11.34 -16.22 12.19
CA GLY A 131 -11.10 -14.95 12.86
C GLY A 131 -10.59 -13.87 11.90
N LEU A 132 -11.41 -13.52 10.89
CA LEU A 132 -11.09 -12.47 9.93
C LEU A 132 -10.70 -11.16 10.65
N GLN A 133 -9.48 -10.68 10.43
CA GLN A 133 -9.00 -9.41 10.96
C GLN A 133 -9.50 -8.23 10.13
N GLY A 134 -9.40 -8.36 8.81
CA GLY A 134 -9.57 -7.22 7.92
C GLY A 134 -9.27 -7.53 6.47
N PHE A 135 -9.29 -6.46 5.67
CA PHE A 135 -9.07 -6.48 4.24
C PHE A 135 -7.81 -5.70 3.88
N LEU A 136 -7.02 -6.26 2.98
CA LEU A 136 -5.91 -5.59 2.32
C LEU A 136 -6.40 -5.18 0.93
N VAL A 137 -6.57 -3.89 0.68
CA VAL A 137 -7.17 -3.39 -0.57
C VAL A 137 -6.08 -2.78 -1.44
N PHE A 138 -5.96 -3.26 -2.68
CA PHE A 138 -4.96 -2.84 -3.64
C PHE A 138 -5.66 -2.21 -4.83
N ASN A 139 -5.46 -0.91 -5.04
CA ASN A 139 -6.07 -0.17 -6.12
C ASN A 139 -5.18 1.02 -6.54
N ALA A 140 -5.51 1.62 -7.68
CA ALA A 140 -4.94 2.89 -8.11
C ALA A 140 -6.00 3.97 -8.09
N VAL A 141 -5.66 5.17 -7.59
CA VAL A 141 -6.60 6.29 -7.52
C VAL A 141 -6.79 6.99 -8.88
N GLY A 142 -5.86 6.79 -9.83
CA GLY A 142 -5.91 7.44 -11.14
C GLY A 142 -6.78 6.75 -12.20
N GLY A 143 -6.99 5.43 -12.11
CA GLY A 143 -7.72 4.65 -13.12
C GLY A 143 -9.20 4.49 -12.77
N GLY A 144 -10.10 4.42 -13.75
CA GLY A 144 -11.56 4.41 -13.51
C GLY A 144 -12.08 3.22 -12.69
N THR A 145 -11.53 2.02 -12.89
CA THR A 145 -11.90 0.83 -12.10
C THR A 145 -11.29 0.90 -10.70
N GLY A 146 -10.00 1.20 -10.59
CA GLY A 146 -9.29 1.26 -9.31
C GLY A 146 -9.84 2.37 -8.40
N SER A 147 -10.25 3.49 -8.97
CA SER A 147 -10.86 4.60 -8.27
C SER A 147 -12.33 4.33 -7.99
N GLY A 148 -13.18 4.29 -9.01
CA GLY A 148 -14.63 4.23 -8.89
C GLY A 148 -15.15 2.94 -8.26
N LEU A 149 -14.79 1.78 -8.83
CA LEU A 149 -15.21 0.48 -8.28
C LEU A 149 -14.51 0.21 -6.94
N GLY A 150 -13.28 0.69 -6.78
CA GLY A 150 -12.56 0.64 -5.51
C GLY A 150 -13.32 1.34 -4.38
N SER A 151 -13.72 2.59 -4.61
CA SER A 151 -14.53 3.39 -3.69
C SER A 151 -15.87 2.73 -3.38
N LEU A 152 -16.59 2.26 -4.41
CA LEU A 152 -17.86 1.56 -4.23
C LEU A 152 -17.72 0.28 -3.39
N LEU A 153 -16.66 -0.51 -3.61
CA LEU A 153 -16.40 -1.71 -2.82
C LEU A 153 -16.07 -1.36 -1.36
N LEU A 154 -15.29 -0.30 -1.11
CA LEU A 154 -14.94 0.14 0.24
C LEU A 154 -16.16 0.61 1.03
N GLU A 155 -17.08 1.35 0.40
CA GLU A 155 -18.37 1.72 0.99
C GLU A 155 -19.16 0.50 1.43
N ARG A 156 -19.32 -0.48 0.52
CA ARG A 156 -20.08 -1.71 0.81
C ARG A 156 -19.42 -2.57 1.87
N LEU A 157 -18.09 -2.68 1.86
CA LEU A 157 -17.34 -3.37 2.90
C LEU A 157 -17.48 -2.68 4.26
N SER A 158 -17.57 -1.36 4.30
CA SER A 158 -17.80 -0.62 5.54
C SER A 158 -19.21 -0.86 6.11
N VAL A 159 -20.21 -1.05 5.25
CA VAL A 159 -21.57 -1.43 5.65
C VAL A 159 -21.62 -2.86 6.18
N ASP A 160 -21.09 -3.83 5.43
CA ASP A 160 -21.20 -5.26 5.77
C ASP A 160 -20.21 -5.69 6.87
N TYR A 161 -19.03 -5.06 6.91
CA TYR A 161 -17.91 -5.43 7.78
C TYR A 161 -17.33 -4.24 8.57
N GLY A 162 -18.17 -3.29 9.02
CA GLY A 162 -17.72 -2.04 9.64
C GLY A 162 -16.78 -2.14 10.86
N LYS A 163 -16.68 -3.31 11.52
CA LYS A 163 -15.72 -3.55 12.62
C LYS A 163 -14.37 -4.11 12.17
N LYS A 164 -14.21 -4.41 10.89
CA LYS A 164 -13.00 -5.03 10.32
C LYS A 164 -12.10 -3.94 9.74
N SER A 165 -10.81 -4.04 10.02
CA SER A 165 -9.83 -3.07 9.57
C SER A 165 -9.61 -3.17 8.05
N LYS A 166 -9.38 -2.04 7.39
CA LYS A 166 -9.16 -1.92 5.95
C LYS A 166 -7.84 -1.19 5.73
N LEU A 167 -6.83 -1.92 5.29
CA LEU A 167 -5.50 -1.39 4.96
C LEU A 167 -5.40 -1.27 3.44
N GLY A 168 -5.27 -0.05 2.94
CA GLY A 168 -5.11 0.25 1.52
C GLY A 168 -3.65 0.32 1.11
N PHE A 169 -3.30 -0.30 -0.02
CA PHE A 169 -2.08 -0.06 -0.77
C PHE A 169 -2.45 0.65 -2.07
N THR A 170 -2.33 1.98 -2.05
CA THR A 170 -2.94 2.83 -3.08
C THR A 170 -1.87 3.40 -3.99
N VAL A 171 -1.97 3.10 -5.28
CA VAL A 171 -1.06 3.61 -6.30
C VAL A 171 -1.51 4.99 -6.74
N TYR A 172 -0.65 5.98 -6.53
CA TYR A 172 -0.85 7.36 -6.89
C TYR A 172 -0.24 7.68 -8.26
N PRO A 173 -0.95 8.46 -9.11
CA PRO A 173 -0.48 8.82 -10.42
C PRO A 173 0.63 9.87 -10.36
N SER A 174 1.51 9.83 -11.36
CA SER A 174 2.58 10.81 -11.56
C SER A 174 2.50 11.41 -12.96
N PRO A 175 2.77 12.72 -13.14
CA PRO A 175 2.80 13.34 -14.46
C PRO A 175 3.76 12.69 -15.47
N GLN A 176 4.82 12.02 -15.04
CA GLN A 176 5.79 11.39 -15.96
C GLN A 176 5.32 10.03 -16.49
N VAL A 177 4.48 9.34 -15.73
CA VAL A 177 4.00 7.96 -16.01
C VAL A 177 2.48 7.93 -16.24
N SER A 178 1.82 9.10 -16.18
CA SER A 178 0.38 9.25 -16.35
C SER A 178 -0.05 8.78 -17.73
N THR A 179 -1.07 7.92 -17.75
CA THR A 179 -1.64 7.36 -18.98
C THR A 179 -2.91 8.08 -19.41
N SER A 180 -3.51 8.86 -18.50
CA SER A 180 -4.77 9.56 -18.74
C SER A 180 -4.77 10.99 -18.20
N VAL A 181 -5.33 11.90 -18.99
CA VAL A 181 -5.44 13.33 -18.65
C VAL A 181 -6.37 13.58 -17.47
N VAL A 182 -7.35 12.70 -17.24
CA VAL A 182 -8.36 12.85 -16.18
C VAL A 182 -7.99 12.18 -14.86
N GLU A 183 -6.77 11.63 -14.74
CA GLU A 183 -6.28 11.02 -13.48
C GLU A 183 -6.43 11.93 -12.24
N PRO A 184 -6.21 13.27 -12.30
CA PRO A 184 -6.43 14.12 -11.12
C PRO A 184 -7.89 14.13 -10.64
N TYR A 185 -8.87 14.06 -11.53
CA TYR A 185 -10.29 13.95 -11.13
C TYR A 185 -10.57 12.64 -10.42
N ASN A 186 -10.16 11.53 -11.01
CA ASN A 186 -10.30 10.21 -10.40
C ASN A 186 -9.60 10.16 -9.03
N SER A 187 -8.44 10.80 -8.92
CA SER A 187 -7.65 10.80 -7.68
C SER A 187 -8.36 11.54 -6.56
N VAL A 188 -8.85 12.77 -6.81
CA VAL A 188 -9.58 13.55 -5.80
C VAL A 188 -10.84 12.81 -5.34
N LEU A 189 -11.63 12.29 -6.28
CA LEU A 189 -12.86 11.54 -5.97
C LEU A 189 -12.59 10.24 -5.20
N SER A 190 -11.54 9.51 -5.59
CA SER A 190 -11.16 8.28 -4.89
C SER A 190 -10.64 8.57 -3.49
N THR A 191 -9.79 9.59 -3.34
CA THR A 191 -9.21 9.97 -2.03
C THR A 191 -10.29 10.44 -1.06
N HIS A 192 -11.30 11.17 -1.52
CA HIS A 192 -12.47 11.52 -0.72
C HIS A 192 -13.15 10.27 -0.13
N SER A 193 -13.40 9.24 -0.94
CA SER A 193 -13.96 7.98 -0.45
C SER A 193 -13.00 7.17 0.43
N LEU A 194 -11.69 7.18 0.13
CA LEU A 194 -10.66 6.55 0.97
C LEU A 194 -10.67 7.13 2.39
N LEU A 195 -10.88 8.45 2.51
CA LEU A 195 -10.89 9.16 3.78
C LEU A 195 -11.98 8.67 4.74
N GLU A 196 -13.12 8.23 4.22
CA GLU A 196 -14.23 7.74 5.04
C GLU A 196 -14.16 6.24 5.31
N HIS A 197 -13.60 5.47 4.37
CA HIS A 197 -13.76 4.01 4.33
C HIS A 197 -12.47 3.22 4.42
N THR A 198 -11.32 3.87 4.65
CA THR A 198 -10.07 3.16 4.95
C THR A 198 -9.54 3.53 6.33
N ASP A 199 -8.96 2.54 7.01
CA ASP A 199 -8.40 2.75 8.35
C ASP A 199 -6.94 3.21 8.28
N VAL A 200 -6.21 2.73 7.26
CA VAL A 200 -4.83 3.12 6.93
C VAL A 200 -4.67 3.02 5.42
N ALA A 201 -4.10 4.04 4.78
CA ALA A 201 -3.79 4.03 3.36
C ALA A 201 -2.29 4.28 3.12
N VAL A 202 -1.58 3.31 2.57
CA VAL A 202 -0.16 3.43 2.21
C VAL A 202 -0.04 3.94 0.78
N LEU A 203 0.61 5.10 0.63
CA LEU A 203 0.75 5.76 -0.67
C LEU A 203 1.97 5.21 -1.42
N LEU A 204 1.74 4.85 -2.67
CA LEU A 204 2.74 4.34 -3.60
C LEU A 204 2.73 5.21 -4.85
N ASP A 205 3.67 6.15 -4.96
CA ASP A 205 3.79 7.06 -6.10
C ASP A 205 4.63 6.43 -7.21
N ASN A 206 4.04 6.28 -8.39
CA ASN A 206 4.73 5.73 -9.55
C ASN A 206 6.00 6.50 -9.91
N GLU A 207 6.07 7.83 -9.71
CA GLU A 207 7.29 8.62 -9.99
C GLU A 207 8.42 8.23 -9.06
N ALA A 208 8.13 8.13 -7.77
CA ALA A 208 9.13 7.86 -6.75
C ALA A 208 9.72 6.47 -6.94
N ILE A 209 8.87 5.48 -7.20
CA ILE A 209 9.27 4.09 -7.47
C ILE A 209 10.06 4.02 -8.79
N TYR A 210 9.65 4.75 -9.83
CA TYR A 210 10.39 4.83 -11.10
C TYR A 210 11.78 5.45 -10.90
N ASP A 211 11.89 6.55 -10.16
CA ASP A 211 13.15 7.21 -9.83
C ASP A 211 14.09 6.28 -9.03
N ILE A 212 13.55 5.53 -8.07
CA ILE A 212 14.32 4.53 -7.31
C ILE A 212 14.84 3.43 -8.23
N CYS A 213 14.01 2.88 -9.11
CA CYS A 213 14.43 1.85 -10.07
C CYS A 213 15.54 2.36 -10.98
N ARG A 214 15.41 3.60 -11.48
CA ARG A 214 16.39 4.20 -12.37
C ARG A 214 17.73 4.47 -11.69
N ARG A 215 17.69 4.98 -10.45
CA ARG A 215 18.89 5.40 -9.71
C ARG A 215 19.60 4.26 -9.01
N SER A 216 18.85 3.38 -8.36
CA SER A 216 19.39 2.37 -7.44
C SER A 216 19.56 1.00 -8.12
N LEU A 217 18.72 0.69 -9.12
CA LEU A 217 18.80 -0.55 -9.89
C LEU A 217 19.50 -0.39 -11.25
N ASP A 218 19.91 0.84 -11.60
CA ASP A 218 20.52 1.21 -12.89
C ASP A 218 19.67 0.84 -14.13
N ILE A 219 18.33 0.86 -13.98
CA ILE A 219 17.42 0.56 -15.08
C ILE A 219 17.10 1.86 -15.83
N GLU A 220 17.56 2.00 -17.07
CA GLU A 220 17.36 3.25 -17.84
C GLU A 220 15.88 3.59 -18.07
N ARG A 221 15.07 2.57 -18.37
CA ARG A 221 13.62 2.68 -18.63
C ARG A 221 12.84 1.61 -17.85
N PRO A 222 12.56 1.84 -16.56
CA PRO A 222 11.76 0.94 -15.74
C PRO A 222 10.39 0.66 -16.35
N THR A 223 9.99 -0.62 -16.35
CA THR A 223 8.67 -1.10 -16.75
C THR A 223 7.79 -1.33 -15.53
N TYR A 224 6.47 -1.51 -15.72
CA TYR A 224 5.56 -1.88 -14.63
C TYR A 224 5.99 -3.16 -13.90
N THR A 225 6.62 -4.12 -14.58
CA THR A 225 7.16 -5.31 -13.93
C THR A 225 8.27 -4.96 -12.92
N ASN A 226 9.15 -4.01 -13.25
CA ASN A 226 10.22 -3.57 -12.35
C ASN A 226 9.62 -2.82 -11.15
N LEU A 227 8.70 -1.89 -11.40
CA LEU A 227 8.00 -1.11 -10.37
C LEU A 227 7.25 -2.05 -9.41
N ASN A 228 6.43 -2.96 -9.94
CA ASN A 228 5.60 -3.86 -9.14
C ASN A 228 6.44 -4.84 -8.32
N ARG A 229 7.60 -5.27 -8.81
CA ARG A 229 8.53 -6.09 -8.01
C ARG A 229 9.09 -5.31 -6.83
N LEU A 230 9.47 -4.05 -7.00
CA LEU A 230 9.91 -3.22 -5.88
C LEU A 230 8.76 -2.98 -4.88
N VAL A 231 7.57 -2.63 -5.37
CA VAL A 231 6.37 -2.48 -4.54
C VAL A 231 6.07 -3.78 -3.77
N SER A 232 6.15 -4.94 -4.42
CA SER A 232 5.91 -6.23 -3.77
C SER A 232 6.85 -6.49 -2.58
N GLN A 233 8.09 -6.00 -2.63
CA GLN A 233 9.05 -6.12 -1.53
C GLN A 233 8.69 -5.24 -0.33
N VAL A 234 8.22 -4.01 -0.59
CA VAL A 234 7.68 -3.09 0.42
C VAL A 234 6.48 -3.74 1.11
N ILE A 235 5.49 -4.16 0.32
CA ILE A 235 4.26 -4.76 0.82
C ILE A 235 4.55 -6.06 1.56
N SER A 236 5.45 -6.90 1.03
CA SER A 236 5.89 -8.12 1.72
C SER A 236 6.51 -7.84 3.07
N SER A 237 7.31 -6.78 3.18
CA SER A 237 7.94 -6.39 4.45
C SER A 237 6.93 -5.84 5.46
N LEU A 238 5.92 -5.09 4.99
CA LEU A 238 4.83 -4.59 5.83
C LEU A 238 3.90 -5.71 6.30
N THR A 239 3.63 -6.72 5.46
CA THR A 239 2.78 -7.86 5.83
C THR A 239 3.53 -9.03 6.45
N ALA A 240 4.86 -8.95 6.58
CA ALA A 240 5.68 -10.04 7.10
C ALA A 240 5.30 -10.43 8.54
N SER A 241 4.91 -9.47 9.37
CA SER A 241 4.47 -9.72 10.76
C SER A 241 3.15 -10.47 10.85
N LEU A 242 2.36 -10.49 9.79
CA LEU A 242 1.09 -11.23 9.72
C LEU A 242 1.30 -12.67 9.23
N ARG A 243 2.39 -12.92 8.49
CA ARG A 243 2.66 -14.20 7.80
C ARG A 243 3.72 -15.05 8.48
N PHE A 244 4.58 -14.43 9.29
CA PHE A 244 5.67 -15.09 10.00
C PHE A 244 5.64 -14.77 11.49
N ASP A 245 6.12 -15.72 12.28
CA ASP A 245 6.44 -15.45 13.67
C ASP A 245 7.68 -14.56 13.76
N GLY A 246 7.52 -13.37 14.33
CA GLY A 246 8.58 -12.43 14.66
C GLY A 246 8.70 -12.21 16.16
N ALA A 247 9.81 -11.60 16.57
CA ALA A 247 10.02 -11.21 17.98
C ALA A 247 9.11 -10.05 18.40
N LEU A 248 8.67 -9.24 17.44
CA LEU A 248 7.74 -8.14 17.65
C LEU A 248 6.80 -8.05 16.44
N ASN A 249 5.64 -8.71 16.58
CA ASN A 249 4.63 -8.76 15.54
C ASN A 249 3.73 -7.53 15.65
N VAL A 250 3.52 -6.85 14.52
CA VAL A 250 2.52 -5.79 14.37
C VAL A 250 1.32 -6.38 13.64
N ASP A 251 0.14 -6.33 14.25
CA ASP A 251 -1.11 -6.73 13.58
C ASP A 251 -1.78 -5.58 12.81
N VAL A 252 -2.80 -5.88 12.00
CA VAL A 252 -3.48 -4.86 11.17
C VAL A 252 -4.12 -3.75 12.02
N THR A 253 -4.68 -4.10 13.18
CA THR A 253 -5.28 -3.13 14.11
C THR A 253 -4.22 -2.30 14.82
N GLU A 254 -3.05 -2.88 15.07
CA GLU A 254 -1.88 -2.20 15.59
C GLU A 254 -1.31 -1.22 14.56
N PHE A 255 -1.37 -1.46 13.25
CA PHE A 255 -1.01 -0.43 12.27
C PHE A 255 -1.85 0.84 12.47
N GLN A 256 -3.16 0.71 12.62
CA GLN A 256 -4.05 1.83 12.92
C GLN A 256 -3.69 2.48 14.26
N THR A 257 -3.63 1.70 15.35
CA THR A 257 -3.37 2.21 16.71
C THR A 257 -2.00 2.88 16.83
N ASN A 258 -1.00 2.43 16.06
CA ASN A 258 0.38 2.88 16.18
C ASN A 258 0.72 4.05 15.27
N LEU A 259 0.02 4.16 14.13
CA LEU A 259 0.37 5.12 13.08
C LEU A 259 -0.67 6.21 12.87
N VAL A 260 -1.93 6.00 13.28
CA VAL A 260 -3.05 6.92 13.02
C VAL A 260 -3.43 7.64 14.32
N PRO A 261 -2.88 8.84 14.58
CA PRO A 261 -3.25 9.63 15.76
C PRO A 261 -4.66 10.22 15.66
N TYR A 262 -5.05 10.62 14.44
CA TYR A 262 -6.35 11.21 14.14
C TYR A 262 -7.01 10.45 12.99
N PRO A 263 -8.32 10.17 13.05
CA PRO A 263 -9.00 9.35 12.05
C PRO A 263 -8.86 9.82 10.60
N ARG A 264 -8.77 11.14 10.32
CA ARG A 264 -8.58 11.68 8.96
C ARG A 264 -7.13 11.61 8.48
N ILE A 265 -6.16 11.57 9.39
CA ILE A 265 -4.73 11.59 9.09
C ILE A 265 -4.20 10.14 9.09
N HIS A 266 -4.69 9.34 8.14
CA HIS A 266 -4.35 7.91 8.02
C HIS A 266 -3.57 7.56 6.75
N PHE A 267 -3.01 8.56 6.08
CA PHE A 267 -2.20 8.41 4.88
C PHE A 267 -0.72 8.25 5.23
N MET A 268 -0.16 7.10 4.91
CA MET A 268 1.18 6.68 5.31
C MET A 268 2.17 6.77 4.16
N LEU A 269 3.35 7.28 4.49
CA LEU A 269 4.52 7.20 3.63
C LEU A 269 5.25 5.88 3.92
N SER A 270 5.83 5.29 2.87
CA SER A 270 6.68 4.12 3.02
C SER A 270 8.06 4.35 2.39
N SER A 271 9.05 3.64 2.90
CA SER A 271 10.43 3.66 2.40
C SER A 271 11.05 2.29 2.59
N TYR A 272 11.94 1.90 1.69
CA TYR A 272 12.58 0.59 1.74
C TYR A 272 14.07 0.70 1.50
N ALA A 273 14.83 0.05 2.37
CA ALA A 273 16.28 0.00 2.26
C ALA A 273 16.82 -1.38 2.66
N PRO A 274 17.85 -1.90 1.99
CA PRO A 274 18.51 -1.29 0.83
C PRO A 274 17.84 -1.71 -0.49
N VAL A 275 17.94 -0.84 -1.50
CA VAL A 275 17.58 -1.16 -2.89
C VAL A 275 18.90 -1.25 -3.67
N ILE A 276 19.34 -2.47 -3.97
CA ILE A 276 20.63 -2.73 -4.63
C ILE A 276 20.38 -3.58 -5.87
N SER A 277 20.96 -3.18 -7.00
CA SER A 277 20.97 -3.96 -8.24
C SER A 277 21.61 -5.34 -8.06
N ALA A 278 21.01 -6.37 -8.66
CA ALA A 278 21.56 -7.72 -8.68
C ALA A 278 23.01 -7.79 -9.19
N GLU A 279 23.42 -6.86 -10.05
CA GLU A 279 24.80 -6.77 -10.58
C GLU A 279 25.82 -6.29 -9.53
N LYS A 280 25.37 -5.49 -8.56
CA LYS A 280 26.21 -4.88 -7.50
C LYS A 280 26.24 -5.69 -6.20
N ALA A 281 25.59 -6.86 -6.17
CA ALA A 281 25.35 -7.65 -4.96
C ALA A 281 26.62 -8.06 -4.18
N TYR A 282 27.78 -8.11 -4.81
CA TYR A 282 29.02 -8.63 -4.21
C TYR A 282 29.88 -7.59 -3.48
N HIS A 283 29.54 -6.30 -3.60
CA HIS A 283 30.48 -5.25 -3.21
C HIS A 283 30.30 -4.75 -1.77
N GLU A 284 29.11 -4.75 -1.18
CA GLU A 284 28.89 -4.17 0.16
C GLU A 284 27.78 -4.89 0.95
N GLN A 285 28.09 -5.30 2.18
CA GLN A 285 27.08 -5.69 3.17
C GLN A 285 26.80 -4.48 4.07
N LEU A 286 25.58 -3.94 3.97
CA LEU A 286 25.18 -2.78 4.77
C LEU A 286 24.85 -3.21 6.20
N SER A 287 25.33 -2.43 7.16
CA SER A 287 25.01 -2.56 8.58
C SER A 287 23.57 -2.14 8.88
N VAL A 288 23.06 -2.51 10.07
CA VAL A 288 21.73 -2.07 10.52
C VAL A 288 21.65 -0.55 10.55
N ALA A 289 22.68 0.13 11.05
CA ALA A 289 22.71 1.59 11.10
C ALA A 289 22.65 2.24 9.71
N GLU A 290 23.34 1.69 8.71
CA GLU A 290 23.33 2.23 7.34
C GLU A 290 21.95 2.08 6.69
N ILE A 291 21.34 0.88 6.74
CA ILE A 291 20.00 0.68 6.17
C ILE A 291 18.94 1.52 6.88
N THR A 292 19.04 1.69 8.21
CA THR A 292 18.13 2.55 8.97
C THR A 292 18.29 4.00 8.53
N ASN A 293 19.52 4.50 8.36
CA ASN A 293 19.76 5.84 7.86
C ASN A 293 19.19 6.04 6.45
N SER A 294 19.43 5.09 5.54
CA SER A 294 18.91 5.15 4.17
C SER A 294 17.38 5.17 4.12
N ALA A 295 16.69 4.56 5.07
CA ALA A 295 15.23 4.57 5.12
C ALA A 295 14.63 5.97 5.35
N PHE A 296 15.37 6.89 5.98
CA PHE A 296 14.96 8.29 6.20
C PHE A 296 15.42 9.24 5.10
N GLU A 297 16.20 8.76 4.12
CA GLU A 297 16.61 9.59 2.99
C GLU A 297 15.42 9.81 2.04
N PRO A 298 15.15 11.05 1.59
CA PRO A 298 14.06 11.33 0.64
C PRO A 298 14.16 10.51 -0.65
N SER A 299 15.37 10.11 -1.02
CA SER A 299 15.67 9.29 -2.19
C SER A 299 15.10 7.87 -2.13
N SER A 300 14.77 7.37 -0.93
CA SER A 300 14.25 6.03 -0.67
C SER A 300 12.73 6.00 -0.43
N MET A 301 12.09 7.16 -0.36
CA MET A 301 10.63 7.28 -0.14
C MET A 301 9.87 6.76 -1.36
N MET A 302 8.81 6.01 -1.12
CA MET A 302 7.90 5.46 -2.14
C MET A 302 6.84 6.47 -2.60
N ALA A 303 6.85 7.68 -2.02
CA ALA A 303 6.03 8.80 -2.44
C ALA A 303 6.91 10.00 -2.76
N LYS A 304 6.55 10.80 -3.77
CA LYS A 304 7.29 12.01 -4.12
C LYS A 304 6.93 13.12 -3.14
N CYS A 305 7.62 13.19 -2.02
CA CYS A 305 7.57 14.29 -1.06
C CYS A 305 8.92 14.43 -0.37
N ASP A 306 9.19 15.57 0.25
CA ASP A 306 10.36 15.74 1.10
C ASP A 306 9.95 15.64 2.59
N PRO A 307 10.30 14.53 3.27
CA PRO A 307 9.99 14.37 4.69
C PRO A 307 10.62 15.45 5.59
N ARG A 308 11.62 16.17 5.11
CA ARG A 308 12.31 17.24 5.84
C ARG A 308 11.48 18.53 5.90
N HIS A 309 10.50 18.70 5.02
CA HIS A 309 9.57 19.83 5.06
C HIS A 309 8.36 19.58 5.97
N GLY A 310 8.23 18.37 6.51
CA GLY A 310 7.15 17.99 7.41
C GLY A 310 7.67 17.53 8.77
N LYS A 311 6.71 17.13 9.61
CA LYS A 311 6.97 16.51 10.90
C LYS A 311 6.41 15.10 10.91
N TYR A 312 7.08 14.20 11.63
CA TYR A 312 6.62 12.83 11.84
C TYR A 312 5.69 12.77 13.05
N MET A 313 4.53 12.17 12.86
CA MET A 313 3.61 11.84 13.97
C MET A 313 3.90 10.44 14.51
N ALA A 314 4.21 9.50 13.62
CA ALA A 314 4.51 8.13 13.98
C ALA A 314 5.43 7.50 12.94
N CYS A 315 6.26 6.55 13.37
CA CYS A 315 7.19 5.84 12.51
C CYS A 315 7.33 4.39 13.00
N CYS A 316 7.14 3.43 12.10
CA CYS A 316 7.41 2.03 12.35
C CYS A 316 8.49 1.52 11.39
N LEU A 317 9.50 0.85 11.94
CA LEU A 317 10.62 0.25 11.20
C LEU A 317 10.49 -1.28 11.26
N MET A 318 10.19 -1.89 10.13
CA MET A 318 10.02 -3.33 9.97
C MET A 318 11.29 -3.93 9.39
N TYR A 319 12.13 -4.48 10.27
CA TYR A 319 13.39 -5.13 9.89
C TYR A 319 13.16 -6.59 9.51
N ARG A 320 13.91 -7.05 8.50
CA ARG A 320 13.97 -8.44 8.07
C ARG A 320 15.40 -8.94 7.96
N GLY A 321 15.63 -10.20 8.33
CA GLY A 321 16.90 -10.92 8.17
C GLY A 321 17.81 -10.89 9.39
N ASP A 322 19.12 -10.92 9.15
CA ASP A 322 20.14 -10.93 10.20
C ASP A 322 20.25 -9.55 10.88
N VAL A 323 19.38 -9.33 11.86
CA VAL A 323 19.24 -8.06 12.58
C VAL A 323 19.23 -8.29 14.09
N VAL A 324 20.16 -7.67 14.79
CA VAL A 324 20.27 -7.76 16.25
C VAL A 324 19.48 -6.62 16.89
N PRO A 325 18.57 -6.87 17.85
CA PRO A 325 17.76 -5.83 18.49
C PRO A 325 18.57 -4.69 19.13
N LYS A 326 19.76 -4.98 19.65
CA LYS A 326 20.68 -3.99 20.20
C LYS A 326 21.12 -2.96 19.15
N ASP A 327 21.42 -3.42 17.95
CA ASP A 327 21.90 -2.56 16.86
C ASP A 327 20.76 -1.69 16.31
N VAL A 328 19.52 -2.23 16.29
CA VAL A 328 18.31 -1.45 15.97
C VAL A 328 18.13 -0.31 16.97
N ASN A 329 18.20 -0.59 18.28
CA ASN A 329 18.05 0.44 19.30
C ASN A 329 19.15 1.52 19.21
N ALA A 330 20.39 1.13 18.90
CA ALA A 330 21.49 2.06 18.70
C ALA A 330 21.31 2.93 17.43
N ALA A 331 20.85 2.32 16.34
CA ALA A 331 20.55 3.03 15.09
C ALA A 331 19.40 4.04 15.28
N VAL A 332 18.30 3.62 15.91
CA VAL A 332 17.17 4.50 16.22
C VAL A 332 17.57 5.63 17.17
N ALA A 333 18.41 5.36 18.18
CA ALA A 333 18.93 6.41 19.06
C ALA A 333 19.73 7.46 18.27
N THR A 334 20.50 7.04 17.27
CA THR A 334 21.25 7.96 16.40
C THR A 334 20.31 8.75 15.50
N ILE A 335 19.30 8.11 14.91
CA ILE A 335 18.26 8.78 14.10
C ILE A 335 17.57 9.88 14.89
N LYS A 336 17.20 9.63 16.16
CA LYS A 336 16.57 10.62 17.04
C LYS A 336 17.42 11.86 17.31
N THR A 337 18.74 11.78 17.15
CA THR A 337 19.63 12.96 17.33
C THR A 337 19.77 13.81 16.07
N LYS A 338 19.29 13.33 14.91
CA LYS A 338 19.39 14.08 13.65
C LYS A 338 18.35 15.19 13.59
N ARG A 339 18.81 16.44 13.44
CA ARG A 339 17.96 17.64 13.30
C ARG A 339 17.02 17.61 12.08
N THR A 340 17.35 16.81 11.07
CA THR A 340 16.54 16.66 9.85
C THR A 340 15.30 15.78 10.05
N ILE A 341 15.17 15.12 11.20
CA ILE A 341 14.07 14.22 11.52
C ILE A 341 13.33 14.81 12.72
N GLN A 342 12.28 15.55 12.42
CA GLN A 342 11.47 16.24 13.42
C GLN A 342 10.20 15.45 13.69
N PHE A 343 9.93 15.16 14.95
CA PHE A 343 8.65 14.63 15.39
C PHE A 343 7.78 15.76 15.93
N VAL A 344 6.47 15.56 15.94
CA VAL A 344 5.53 16.42 16.67
C VAL A 344 5.78 16.34 18.18
N ASP A 345 5.55 17.45 18.88
CA ASP A 345 5.94 17.60 20.30
C ASP A 345 5.17 16.67 21.23
N TRP A 346 3.92 16.38 20.89
CA TRP A 346 3.07 15.45 21.63
C TRP A 346 3.40 13.96 21.38
N CYS A 347 4.33 13.65 20.46
CA CYS A 347 4.81 12.28 20.19
C CYS A 347 6.35 12.18 20.15
N PRO A 348 7.05 12.45 21.28
CA PRO A 348 8.52 12.48 21.31
C PRO A 348 9.16 11.07 21.18
N THR A 349 8.38 10.00 21.28
CA THR A 349 8.85 8.60 21.21
C THR A 349 8.15 7.79 20.12
N GLY A 350 7.81 8.41 18.98
CA GLY A 350 7.02 7.81 17.90
C GLY A 350 7.66 6.67 17.10
N PHE A 351 8.71 6.00 17.58
CA PHE A 351 9.33 4.85 16.89
C PHE A 351 8.82 3.52 17.42
N LYS A 352 8.33 2.68 16.52
CA LYS A 352 8.09 1.25 16.76
C LYS A 352 8.98 0.42 15.84
N CYS A 353 9.44 -0.73 16.32
CA CYS A 353 10.39 -1.58 15.57
C CYS A 353 9.92 -3.03 15.56
N GLY A 354 9.59 -3.56 14.38
CA GLY A 354 9.34 -4.97 14.14
C GLY A 354 10.61 -5.68 13.67
N ILE A 355 10.86 -6.91 14.11
CA ILE A 355 12.00 -7.71 13.65
C ILE A 355 11.52 -9.11 13.27
N ASN A 356 11.74 -9.47 12.01
CA ASN A 356 11.59 -10.82 11.49
C ASN A 356 12.97 -11.37 11.09
N TYR A 357 13.36 -12.51 11.65
CA TYR A 357 14.70 -13.08 11.42
C TYR A 357 14.86 -13.76 10.05
N GLN A 358 13.76 -13.95 9.30
CA GLN A 358 13.86 -14.49 7.95
C GLN A 358 14.41 -13.43 6.99
N PRO A 359 15.44 -13.75 6.19
CA PRO A 359 15.99 -12.83 5.22
C PRO A 359 14.96 -12.47 4.13
N PRO A 360 15.03 -11.25 3.56
CA PRO A 360 14.22 -10.88 2.41
C PRO A 360 14.44 -11.86 1.24
N THR A 361 13.35 -12.35 0.67
CA THR A 361 13.42 -13.20 -0.53
C THR A 361 13.33 -12.33 -1.77
N VAL A 362 14.08 -12.69 -2.81
CA VAL A 362 14.01 -12.01 -4.11
C VAL A 362 13.46 -12.97 -5.16
N VAL A 363 12.69 -12.42 -6.09
CA VAL A 363 12.14 -13.18 -7.21
C VAL A 363 13.28 -13.59 -8.16
N PRO A 364 13.38 -14.86 -8.57
CA PRO A 364 14.34 -15.29 -9.58
C PRO A 364 14.19 -14.50 -10.88
N GLY A 365 15.29 -13.96 -11.41
CA GLY A 365 15.26 -13.06 -12.58
C GLY A 365 14.68 -11.67 -12.29
N GLY A 366 14.57 -11.30 -11.01
CA GLY A 366 14.31 -9.94 -10.56
C GLY A 366 15.58 -9.07 -10.54
N ASP A 367 15.37 -7.77 -10.43
CA ASP A 367 16.45 -6.76 -10.52
C ASP A 367 17.17 -6.53 -9.18
N LEU A 368 16.60 -7.02 -8.07
CA LEU A 368 17.11 -6.83 -6.71
C LEU A 368 18.13 -7.90 -6.32
N ALA A 369 19.22 -7.45 -5.71
CA ALA A 369 20.21 -8.31 -5.08
C ALA A 369 19.64 -9.04 -3.86
N LYS A 370 20.16 -10.25 -3.62
CA LYS A 370 19.95 -10.95 -2.34
C LYS A 370 20.71 -10.22 -1.25
N VAL A 371 19.99 -9.79 -0.21
CA VAL A 371 20.56 -9.07 0.94
C VAL A 371 20.32 -9.86 2.22
N GLN A 372 21.26 -9.77 3.16
CA GLN A 372 21.14 -10.45 4.46
C GLN A 372 20.14 -9.77 5.39
N ARG A 373 19.91 -8.47 5.18
CA ARG A 373 19.02 -7.64 5.99
C ARG A 373 18.39 -6.52 5.17
N ALA A 374 17.17 -6.16 5.52
CA ALA A 374 16.46 -5.00 4.99
C ALA A 374 15.59 -4.37 6.07
N VAL A 375 15.16 -3.14 5.83
CA VAL A 375 14.21 -2.40 6.64
C VAL A 375 13.18 -1.75 5.73
N CYS A 376 11.92 -1.94 6.08
CA CYS A 376 10.82 -1.17 5.52
C CYS A 376 10.33 -0.19 6.59
N MET A 377 10.37 1.09 6.28
CA MET A 377 9.76 2.12 7.12
C MET A 377 8.34 2.36 6.63
N ILE A 378 7.41 2.48 7.58
CA ILE A 378 6.10 3.10 7.36
C ILE A 378 5.96 4.24 8.37
N SER A 379 5.58 5.41 7.90
CA SER A 379 5.53 6.60 8.74
C SER A 379 4.33 7.47 8.39
N ASN A 380 3.77 8.08 9.43
CA ASN A 380 2.79 9.14 9.28
C ASN A 380 3.53 10.47 9.40
N SER A 381 3.55 11.24 8.32
CA SER A 381 4.24 12.51 8.25
C SER A 381 3.38 13.54 7.54
N THR A 382 3.42 14.78 8.01
CA THR A 382 2.70 15.90 7.39
C THR A 382 3.18 16.21 5.97
N SER A 383 4.39 15.75 5.60
CA SER A 383 4.93 15.89 4.24
C SER A 383 4.08 15.19 3.16
N VAL A 384 3.19 14.28 3.53
CA VAL A 384 2.23 13.67 2.59
C VAL A 384 1.30 14.71 1.96
N ALA A 385 1.07 15.85 2.61
CA ALA A 385 0.28 16.96 2.08
C ALA A 385 0.83 17.49 0.74
N GLU A 386 2.15 17.40 0.49
CA GLU A 386 2.75 17.77 -0.80
C GLU A 386 2.23 16.89 -1.95
N VAL A 387 1.81 15.64 -1.67
CA VAL A 387 1.23 14.74 -2.67
C VAL A 387 -0.17 15.22 -3.05
N PHE A 388 -1.00 15.53 -2.06
CA PHE A 388 -2.37 16.02 -2.26
C PHE A 388 -2.37 17.37 -2.98
N SER A 389 -1.54 18.31 -2.54
CA SER A 389 -1.45 19.65 -3.13
C SER A 389 -1.11 19.64 -4.63
N ARG A 390 -0.25 18.71 -5.07
CA ARG A 390 0.05 18.54 -6.50
C ARG A 390 -1.15 18.04 -7.31
N ILE A 391 -1.96 17.16 -6.73
CA ILE A 391 -3.14 16.60 -7.37
C ILE A 391 -4.23 17.65 -7.43
N ASP A 392 -4.47 18.34 -6.31
CA ASP A 392 -5.45 19.41 -6.17
C ASP A 392 -5.16 20.57 -7.11
N HIS A 393 -3.90 20.99 -7.24
CA HIS A 393 -3.52 22.01 -8.20
C HIS A 393 -3.91 21.64 -9.64
N LYS A 394 -3.69 20.39 -10.05
CA LYS A 394 -4.08 19.92 -11.40
C LYS A 394 -5.59 19.80 -11.53
N PHE A 395 -6.27 19.32 -10.50
CA PHE A 395 -7.72 19.27 -10.43
C PHE A 395 -8.30 20.67 -10.67
N ASP A 396 -7.82 21.68 -9.94
CA ASP A 396 -8.31 23.05 -9.99
C ASP A 396 -8.13 23.67 -11.39
N LEU A 397 -6.98 23.45 -12.03
CA LEU A 397 -6.71 23.91 -13.39
C LEU A 397 -7.72 23.36 -14.41
N MET A 398 -8.09 22.08 -14.30
CA MET A 398 -9.04 21.45 -15.19
C MET A 398 -10.49 21.86 -14.86
N TYR A 399 -10.85 21.83 -13.58
CA TYR A 399 -12.21 22.08 -13.10
C TYR A 399 -12.64 23.54 -13.27
N ALA A 400 -11.71 24.49 -13.18
CA ALA A 400 -11.96 25.90 -13.50
C ALA A 400 -12.47 26.11 -14.94
N LYS A 401 -12.19 25.19 -15.85
CA LYS A 401 -12.69 25.20 -17.24
C LYS A 401 -13.80 24.18 -17.49
N ARG A 402 -14.21 23.42 -16.47
CA ARG A 402 -15.13 22.28 -16.59
C ARG A 402 -14.68 21.29 -17.68
N ALA A 403 -13.36 21.18 -17.88
CA ALA A 403 -12.81 20.28 -18.89
C ALA A 403 -13.15 18.84 -18.50
N PHE A 404 -13.63 18.03 -19.43
CA PHE A 404 -13.98 16.60 -19.21
C PHE A 404 -15.09 16.29 -18.19
N VAL A 405 -15.64 17.26 -17.45
CA VAL A 405 -16.71 17.04 -16.44
C VAL A 405 -17.94 16.33 -17.02
N HIS A 406 -18.31 16.65 -18.26
CA HIS A 406 -19.47 16.04 -18.93
C HIS A 406 -19.38 14.51 -19.06
N TRP A 407 -18.18 13.91 -19.08
CA TRP A 407 -18.02 12.46 -19.10
C TRP A 407 -18.45 11.81 -17.78
N TYR A 408 -18.29 12.50 -16.66
CA TYR A 408 -18.65 12.00 -15.33
C TYR A 408 -20.15 12.18 -15.10
N VAL A 409 -20.67 13.38 -15.41
CA VAL A 409 -22.10 13.69 -15.29
C VAL A 409 -22.95 12.81 -16.21
N GLY A 410 -22.44 12.52 -17.41
CA GLY A 410 -23.10 11.60 -18.35
C GLY A 410 -23.25 10.16 -17.84
N GLU A 411 -22.49 9.78 -16.81
CA GLU A 411 -22.47 8.46 -16.19
C GLU A 411 -23.18 8.46 -14.82
N GLY A 412 -24.04 9.45 -14.58
CA GLY A 412 -24.94 9.47 -13.42
C GLY A 412 -24.34 10.04 -12.14
N MET A 413 -23.15 10.63 -12.20
CA MET A 413 -22.55 11.38 -11.10
C MET A 413 -23.08 12.82 -11.08
N GLU A 414 -23.35 13.38 -9.90
CA GLU A 414 -23.74 14.79 -9.81
C GLU A 414 -22.50 15.70 -9.91
N GLU A 415 -22.61 16.84 -10.60
CA GLU A 415 -21.48 17.79 -10.71
C GLU A 415 -21.06 18.34 -9.34
N GLY A 416 -21.99 18.40 -8.37
CA GLY A 416 -21.73 18.86 -7.01
C GLY A 416 -20.67 18.03 -6.29
N GLU A 417 -20.60 16.72 -6.55
CA GLU A 417 -19.65 15.79 -5.93
C GLU A 417 -18.19 16.17 -6.20
N PHE A 418 -17.89 16.80 -7.35
CA PHE A 418 -16.54 17.33 -7.62
C PHE A 418 -16.14 18.41 -6.62
N SER A 419 -17.09 19.29 -6.28
CA SER A 419 -16.82 20.40 -5.36
C SER A 419 -16.69 19.88 -3.94
N GLU A 420 -17.56 18.95 -3.54
CA GLU A 420 -17.51 18.30 -2.23
C GLU A 420 -16.19 17.55 -1.99
N ALA A 421 -15.80 16.69 -2.93
CA ALA A 421 -14.54 15.95 -2.81
C ALA A 421 -13.32 16.88 -2.76
N ARG A 422 -13.34 17.98 -3.52
CA ARG A 422 -12.26 18.98 -3.52
C ARG A 422 -12.21 19.78 -2.22
N GLU A 423 -13.36 20.14 -1.64
CA GLU A 423 -13.45 20.83 -0.35
C GLU A 423 -12.98 19.94 0.79
N ASP A 424 -13.29 18.65 0.75
CA ASP A 424 -12.83 17.69 1.75
C ASP A 424 -11.32 17.46 1.69
N LEU A 425 -10.73 17.40 0.48
CA LEU A 425 -9.27 17.36 0.33
C LEU A 425 -8.60 18.67 0.77
N ALA A 426 -9.23 19.84 0.53
CA ALA A 426 -8.73 21.11 1.07
C ALA A 426 -8.72 21.12 2.61
N ALA A 427 -9.78 20.56 3.23
CA ALA A 427 -9.84 20.40 4.67
C ALA A 427 -8.76 19.43 5.17
N LEU A 428 -8.51 18.33 4.46
CA LEU A 428 -7.43 17.39 4.78
C LEU A 428 -6.04 18.06 4.71
N GLU A 429 -5.77 18.89 3.69
CA GLU A 429 -4.53 19.66 3.61
C GLU A 429 -4.37 20.57 4.83
N LYS A 430 -5.45 21.26 5.23
CA LYS A 430 -5.46 22.11 6.42
C LYS A 430 -5.24 21.31 7.71
N ASP A 431 -5.83 20.12 7.84
CA ASP A 431 -5.60 19.23 8.98
C ASP A 431 -4.10 18.89 9.12
N TYR A 432 -3.41 18.63 8.01
CA TYR A 432 -1.96 18.39 8.00
C TYR A 432 -1.12 19.63 8.31
N GLU A 433 -1.54 20.81 7.84
CA GLU A 433 -0.89 22.09 8.17
C GLU A 433 -1.00 22.41 9.65
N GLU A 434 -2.19 22.24 10.25
CA GLU A 434 -2.44 22.49 11.67
C GLU A 434 -1.56 21.59 12.55
N VAL A 435 -1.48 20.29 12.25
CA VAL A 435 -0.60 19.36 12.98
C VAL A 435 0.89 19.72 12.82
N GLY A 436 1.28 20.25 11.66
CA GLY A 436 2.64 20.76 11.44
C GLY A 436 2.95 22.04 12.23
N ALA A 437 1.95 22.88 12.44
CA ALA A 437 2.05 24.21 13.06
C ALA A 437 1.95 24.20 14.60
N GLU A 438 1.19 23.26 15.19
CA GLU A 438 1.02 23.12 16.67
C GLU A 438 2.34 23.03 17.46
N SER A 439 3.46 22.80 16.77
CA SER A 439 4.80 22.66 17.33
C SER A 439 5.74 23.82 16.99
N ALA A 440 5.24 24.91 16.41
CA ALA A 440 5.97 26.18 16.24
C ALA A 440 5.61 27.19 17.34
N GLU A 441 4.38 27.15 17.87
CA GLU A 441 3.92 28.07 18.92
C GLU A 441 4.53 27.80 20.31
N GLY A 442 5.23 26.66 20.49
CA GLY A 442 5.88 26.29 21.76
C GLY A 442 7.32 26.78 21.94
N GLU A 443 8.01 27.24 20.89
CA GLU A 443 9.40 27.72 20.98
C GLU A 443 9.54 29.24 21.14
N ASP A 444 8.50 30.02 20.83
CA ASP A 444 8.57 31.50 20.83
C ASP A 444 8.14 32.16 22.16
N ASP A 445 7.58 31.41 23.13
CA ASP A 445 7.04 31.97 24.39
C ASP A 445 7.91 31.72 25.65
N GLU A 446 9.05 31.02 25.54
CA GLU A 446 9.98 30.79 26.68
C GLU A 446 11.23 31.71 26.66
N GLY A 447 11.21 32.81 25.89
CA GLY A 447 12.36 33.70 25.71
C GLY A 447 12.38 35.00 26.51
N ASP A 448 11.23 35.47 27.03
CA ASP A 448 11.11 36.82 27.60
C ASP A 448 10.47 36.81 29.00
N GLU A 449 11.11 36.17 29.98
CA GLU A 449 11.01 36.59 31.39
C GLU A 449 12.14 35.93 32.21
N TYR A 450 13.16 36.73 32.56
CA TYR A 450 13.86 36.88 33.87
C TYR A 450 15.32 37.33 33.73
#